data_AF-A0A0M6YLS9-F1
#
_entry.id   AF-A0A0M6YLS9-F1
#
_cell.length_a   1.000
_cell.length_b   1.000
_cell.length_c   1.000
_cell.angle_alpha   90.00
_cell.angle_beta   90.00
_cell.angle_gamma   90.00
#
_symmetry.space_group_name_H-M   'P 1'
#
loop_
_entity.id
_entity.type
_entity.pdbx_description
1 polymer ?
#
loop_
_entity_poly.entity_id
_entity_poly.type
_entity_poly.pdbx_seq_one_letter_code
_entity_poly.pdbx_strand_id
1 'polypeptide(L)'
;MTEVRAPIWDAVAEAAQGAWDELTGIDGIGATLALALCDALSAPQERRAINALMEQLDPAPLEAVADASPVSGKTVVFSGTLEKMTRAEAKARAEALGAKVSGSVSVKTDILIAGPGAGSKATKAADLGVETMDEETWLALIGAP
;
A
#
# COMPACT_ATOMS: atom_id res chain seq x y z
N MET A 1 3.52 -17.81 -12.53
CA MET A 1 2.44 -16.86 -12.86
C MET A 1 1.98 -17.22 -14.26
N THR A 2 0.85 -17.90 -14.42
CA THR A 2 0.46 -18.59 -15.66
C THR A 2 0.28 -17.59 -16.81
N GLU A 3 0.89 -17.89 -17.97
CA GLU A 3 1.00 -17.05 -19.19
C GLU A 3 -0.33 -16.51 -19.76
N VAL A 4 -1.47 -17.00 -19.28
CA VAL A 4 -2.82 -16.63 -19.75
C VAL A 4 -3.26 -15.24 -19.27
N ARG A 5 -2.57 -14.62 -18.30
CA ARG A 5 -3.03 -13.37 -17.64
C ARG A 5 -2.35 -12.08 -18.09
N ALA A 6 -1.23 -12.13 -18.81
CA ALA A 6 -0.57 -10.94 -19.35
C ALA A 6 -1.48 -10.09 -20.28
N PRO A 7 -2.26 -10.67 -21.23
CA PRO A 7 -3.01 -9.85 -22.19
C PRO A 7 -4.24 -9.14 -21.59
N ILE A 8 -4.70 -9.53 -20.39
CA ILE A 8 -5.82 -8.85 -19.72
C ILE A 8 -5.37 -7.49 -19.17
N TRP A 9 -4.10 -7.36 -18.78
CA TRP A 9 -3.57 -6.16 -18.15
C TRP A 9 -3.37 -5.00 -19.13
N ASP A 10 -3.01 -5.30 -20.38
CA ASP A 10 -2.80 -4.30 -21.43
C ASP A 10 -4.10 -3.56 -21.84
N ALA A 11 -5.27 -4.13 -21.52
CA ALA A 11 -6.58 -3.52 -21.79
C ALA A 11 -7.19 -2.81 -20.57
N VAL A 12 -6.55 -2.86 -19.40
CA VAL A 12 -7.01 -2.18 -18.19
C VAL A 12 -6.77 -0.68 -18.35
N ALA A 13 -7.83 0.12 -18.24
CA ALA A 13 -7.71 1.57 -18.26
C ALA A 13 -6.69 2.03 -17.21
N GLU A 14 -5.87 3.03 -17.52
CA GLU A 14 -4.81 3.56 -16.64
C GLU A 14 -5.32 3.87 -15.22
N ALA A 15 -6.54 4.39 -15.10
CA ALA A 15 -7.22 4.64 -13.82
C ALA A 15 -7.45 3.36 -12.98
N ALA A 16 -7.66 2.21 -13.62
CA ALA A 16 -7.85 0.93 -12.96
C ALA A 16 -6.53 0.26 -12.57
N GLN A 17 -5.41 0.58 -13.23
CA GLN A 17 -4.08 0.14 -12.81
C GLN A 17 -3.69 0.79 -11.46
N GLY A 18 -3.92 2.10 -11.33
CA GLY A 18 -3.71 2.81 -10.05
C GLY A 18 -4.58 2.27 -8.91
N ALA A 19 -5.86 2.00 -9.19
CA ALA A 19 -6.77 1.42 -8.19
C ALA A 19 -6.38 -0.01 -7.79
N TRP A 20 -5.88 -0.81 -8.73
CA TRP A 20 -5.37 -2.15 -8.45
C TRP A 20 -4.11 -2.13 -7.59
N ASP A 21 -3.18 -1.24 -7.90
CA ASP A 21 -1.97 -1.06 -7.11
C ASP A 21 -2.30 -0.67 -5.68
N GLU A 22 -3.27 0.23 -5.50
CA GLU A 22 -3.77 0.60 -4.17
C GLU A 22 -4.37 -0.61 -3.44
N LEU A 23 -5.27 -1.36 -4.09
CA LEU A 23 -5.91 -2.53 -3.50
C LEU A 23 -4.91 -3.62 -3.10
N THR A 24 -3.98 -3.96 -3.99
CA THR A 24 -2.93 -4.97 -3.72
C THR A 24 -1.79 -4.46 -2.86
N GLY A 25 -1.78 -3.16 -2.57
CA GLY A 25 -0.89 -2.53 -1.61
C GLY A 25 -1.38 -2.64 -0.17
N ILE A 26 -2.64 -2.97 0.06
CA ILE A 26 -3.16 -3.15 1.41
C ILE A 26 -2.53 -4.40 2.01
N ASP A 27 -2.02 -4.29 3.23
CA ASP A 27 -1.42 -5.42 3.93
C ASP A 27 -2.42 -6.57 4.07
N GLY A 28 -1.98 -7.79 3.74
CA GLY A 28 -2.84 -8.97 3.65
C GLY A 28 -3.68 -9.08 2.38
N ILE A 29 -3.69 -8.10 1.48
CA ILE A 29 -4.43 -8.15 0.20
C ILE A 29 -3.47 -8.41 -0.97
N GLY A 30 -3.33 -9.69 -1.32
CA GLY A 30 -2.63 -10.10 -2.54
C GLY A 30 -3.52 -10.14 -3.78
N ALA A 31 -2.92 -10.33 -4.95
CA ALA A 31 -3.62 -10.39 -6.24
C ALA A 31 -4.79 -11.39 -6.25
N THR A 32 -4.66 -12.54 -5.58
CA THR A 32 -5.73 -13.54 -5.49
C THR A 32 -6.96 -12.98 -4.78
N LEU A 33 -6.77 -12.28 -3.66
CA LEU A 33 -7.88 -11.71 -2.88
C LEU A 33 -8.48 -10.51 -3.61
N ALA A 34 -7.64 -9.66 -4.22
CA ALA A 34 -8.08 -8.56 -5.04
C ALA A 34 -9.00 -9.03 -6.19
N LEU A 35 -8.65 -10.12 -6.87
CA LEU A 35 -9.49 -10.69 -7.93
C LEU A 35 -10.81 -11.23 -7.40
N ALA A 36 -10.77 -11.99 -6.30
CA ALA A 36 -11.99 -12.51 -5.68
C ALA A 36 -12.96 -11.38 -5.29
N LEU A 37 -12.42 -10.25 -4.82
CA LEU A 37 -13.20 -9.05 -4.53
C LEU A 37 -13.80 -8.44 -5.80
N CYS A 38 -13.02 -8.31 -6.88
CA CYS A 38 -13.53 -7.83 -8.17
C CYS A 38 -14.65 -8.71 -8.73
N ASP A 39 -14.51 -10.04 -8.62
CA ASP A 39 -15.52 -11.00 -9.07
C ASP A 39 -16.82 -10.83 -8.27
N ALA A 40 -16.71 -10.76 -6.94
CA ALA A 40 -17.87 -10.57 -6.05
C ALA A 40 -18.61 -9.24 -6.31
N LEU A 41 -17.86 -8.16 -6.53
CA LEU A 41 -18.44 -6.85 -6.83
C LEU A 41 -19.01 -6.76 -8.25
N SER A 42 -18.55 -7.61 -9.18
CA SER A 42 -19.09 -7.67 -10.55
C SER A 42 -20.36 -8.52 -10.62
N ALA A 43 -20.56 -9.47 -9.69
CA ALA A 43 -21.76 -10.29 -9.59
C ALA A 43 -22.95 -9.47 -9.01
N PRO A 44 -24.05 -9.25 -9.78
CA PRO A 44 -25.11 -8.35 -9.34
C PRO A 44 -25.83 -8.79 -8.05
N GLN A 45 -25.92 -10.09 -7.79
CA GLN A 45 -26.56 -10.60 -6.56
C GLN A 45 -25.68 -10.37 -5.33
N GLU A 46 -24.39 -10.69 -5.42
CA GLU A 46 -23.44 -10.49 -4.33
C GLU A 46 -23.29 -9.00 -4.01
N ARG A 47 -23.16 -8.14 -5.04
CA ARG A 47 -23.11 -6.69 -4.83
C ARG A 47 -24.36 -6.15 -4.13
N ARG A 48 -25.56 -6.67 -4.45
CA ARG A 48 -26.79 -6.28 -3.74
C ARG A 48 -26.75 -6.68 -2.28
N ALA A 49 -26.28 -7.89 -1.96
CA ALA A 49 -26.16 -8.36 -0.59
C ALA A 49 -25.17 -7.49 0.21
N ILE A 50 -24.01 -7.16 -0.37
CA ILE A 50 -23.01 -6.28 0.25
C ILE A 50 -23.60 -4.89 0.51
N ASN A 51 -24.26 -4.29 -0.49
CA ASN A 51 -24.89 -2.97 -0.33
C ASN A 51 -25.96 -2.96 0.77
N ALA A 52 -26.80 -4.00 0.83
CA ALA A 52 -27.83 -4.13 1.87
C ALA A 52 -27.22 -4.23 3.28
N LEU A 53 -26.06 -4.88 3.45
CA LEU A 53 -25.34 -4.88 4.71
C LEU A 53 -24.76 -3.50 5.04
N MET A 54 -24.17 -2.81 4.05
CA MET A 54 -23.59 -1.48 4.25
C MET A 54 -24.61 -0.43 4.69
N GLU A 55 -25.90 -0.59 4.32
CA GLU A 55 -26.99 0.26 4.83
C GLU A 55 -27.24 0.11 6.34
N GLN A 56 -26.76 -0.98 6.95
CA GLN A 56 -26.93 -1.28 8.38
C GLN A 56 -25.65 -1.01 9.20
N LEU A 57 -24.56 -0.59 8.54
CA LEU A 57 -23.25 -0.40 9.15
C LEU A 57 -22.82 1.05 9.05
N ASP A 58 -22.24 1.59 10.12
CA ASP A 58 -21.53 2.87 10.12
C ASP A 58 -20.05 2.61 10.42
N PRO A 59 -19.22 2.34 9.39
CA PRO A 59 -17.82 2.01 9.60
C PRO A 59 -17.09 3.23 10.18
N ALA A 60 -16.50 3.05 11.36
CA ALA A 60 -15.77 4.11 12.04
C ALA A 60 -14.62 4.63 11.15
N PRO A 61 -14.44 5.97 11.07
CA PRO A 61 -13.28 6.53 10.39
C PRO A 61 -12.00 6.08 11.11
N LEU A 62 -10.95 5.81 10.33
CA LEU A 62 -9.62 5.59 10.89
C LEU A 62 -9.18 6.83 11.66
N GLU A 63 -8.92 6.70 12.96
CA GLU A 63 -8.36 7.79 13.76
C GLU A 63 -6.99 8.17 13.18
N ALA A 64 -6.86 9.42 12.73
CA ALA A 64 -5.57 9.97 12.38
C ALA A 64 -4.80 10.19 13.69
N VAL A 65 -3.73 9.43 13.92
CA VAL A 65 -2.82 9.66 15.05
C VAL A 65 -2.09 10.97 14.79
N ALA A 66 -2.61 12.05 15.36
CA ALA A 66 -1.99 13.36 15.34
C ALA A 66 -0.87 13.40 16.39
N ASP A 67 0.29 12.87 16.02
CA ASP A 67 1.56 13.26 16.63
C ASP A 67 2.39 14.03 15.60
N ALA A 68 3.04 15.11 16.03
CA ALA A 68 3.88 15.97 15.20
C ALA A 68 5.20 15.29 14.84
N SER A 69 5.12 14.21 14.06
CA SER A 69 6.26 13.51 13.48
C SER A 69 6.50 13.97 12.04
N PRO A 70 7.76 13.96 11.53
CA PRO A 70 8.07 14.25 10.13
C PRO A 70 7.31 13.36 9.13
N VAL A 71 6.82 12.21 9.58
CA VAL A 71 6.12 11.21 8.75
C VAL A 71 4.61 11.15 9.02
N SER A 72 4.10 12.02 9.90
CA SER A 72 2.68 12.06 10.24
C SER A 72 1.82 12.41 9.03
N GLY A 73 0.77 11.62 8.80
CA GLY A 73 -0.14 11.75 7.66
C GLY A 73 0.43 11.29 6.31
N LYS A 74 1.73 10.98 6.23
CA LYS A 74 2.38 10.50 5.00
C LYS A 74 2.13 9.02 4.76
N THR A 75 2.07 8.62 3.50
CA THR A 75 2.01 7.22 3.08
C THR A 75 3.42 6.68 2.85
N VAL A 76 3.80 5.68 3.62
CA VAL A 76 5.14 5.09 3.67
C VAL A 76 5.11 3.65 3.14
N VAL A 77 6.05 3.30 2.27
CA VAL A 77 6.22 1.95 1.73
C VAL A 77 7.59 1.41 2.10
N PHE A 78 7.64 0.20 2.65
CA PHE A 78 8.90 -0.51 2.87
C PHE A 78 9.10 -1.53 1.77
N SER A 79 10.21 -1.48 1.04
CA SER A 79 10.55 -2.39 -0.05
C SER A 79 11.92 -3.01 0.14
N GLY A 80 12.09 -4.25 -0.37
CA GLY A 80 13.30 -5.04 -0.15
C GLY A 80 13.35 -5.68 1.24
N THR A 81 14.56 -6.13 1.60
CA THR A 81 14.92 -6.61 2.94
C THR A 81 15.34 -5.44 3.82
N LEU A 82 14.96 -5.46 5.09
CA LEU A 82 15.41 -4.51 6.11
C LEU A 82 16.48 -5.19 6.97
N GLU A 83 17.61 -4.53 7.19
CA GLU A 83 18.77 -5.09 7.89
C GLU A 83 18.79 -4.69 9.38
N LYS A 84 18.25 -3.53 9.74
CA LYS A 84 18.28 -3.00 11.11
C LYS A 84 17.02 -3.34 11.92
N MET A 85 15.90 -3.65 11.26
CA MET A 85 14.67 -4.10 11.92
C MET A 85 13.85 -5.06 11.05
N THR A 86 12.90 -5.76 11.67
CA THR A 86 11.91 -6.54 10.91
C THR A 86 10.89 -5.64 10.23
N ARG A 87 10.28 -6.11 9.14
CA ARG A 87 9.22 -5.37 8.44
C ARG A 87 8.02 -5.06 9.34
N ALA A 88 7.70 -5.95 10.27
CA ALA A 88 6.64 -5.76 11.25
C ALA A 88 6.97 -4.62 12.22
N GLU A 89 8.21 -4.57 12.73
CA GLU A 89 8.67 -3.46 13.58
C GLU A 89 8.70 -2.14 12.82
N ALA A 90 9.17 -2.13 11.57
CA ALA A 90 9.19 -0.94 10.72
C ALA A 90 7.78 -0.37 10.52
N LYS A 91 6.81 -1.25 10.23
CA LYS A 91 5.40 -0.90 10.08
C LYS A 91 4.84 -0.32 11.38
N ALA A 92 5.02 -1.01 12.51
CA ALA A 92 4.53 -0.55 13.80
C ALA A 92 5.14 0.80 14.21
N ARG A 93 6.42 1.04 13.93
CA ARG A 93 7.08 2.33 14.19
C ARG A 93 6.50 3.45 13.33
N ALA A 94 6.32 3.21 12.03
CA ALA A 94 5.73 4.20 11.13
C ALA A 94 4.30 4.55 11.55
N GLU A 95 3.47 3.55 11.88
CA GLU A 95 2.10 3.74 12.34
C GLU A 95 2.03 4.47 13.68
N ALA A 96 2.90 4.14 14.63
CA ALA A 96 3.00 4.84 15.92
C ALA A 96 3.39 6.33 15.76
N LEU A 97 4.02 6.69 14.65
CA LEU A 97 4.39 8.06 14.30
C LEU A 97 3.35 8.76 13.42
N GLY A 98 2.16 8.16 13.25
CA GLY A 98 1.05 8.71 12.48
C GLY A 98 1.19 8.57 10.96
N ALA A 99 2.15 7.77 10.47
CA ALA A 99 2.25 7.45 9.06
C ALA A 99 1.27 6.34 8.67
N LYS A 100 0.83 6.34 7.42
CA LYS A 100 0.05 5.26 6.81
C LYS A 100 1.00 4.31 6.12
N VAL A 101 0.98 3.01 6.43
CA VAL A 101 1.87 2.05 5.77
C VAL A 101 1.16 1.33 4.63
N SER A 102 1.77 1.35 3.45
CA SER A 102 1.33 0.62 2.26
C SER A 102 2.37 -0.41 1.82
N GLY A 103 1.92 -1.53 1.27
CA GLY A 103 2.72 -2.56 0.62
C GLY A 103 3.01 -2.30 -0.87
N SER A 104 2.37 -1.30 -1.47
CA SER A 104 2.58 -0.91 -2.87
C SER A 104 2.94 0.57 -3.01
N VAL A 105 3.74 0.86 -4.02
CA VAL A 105 4.05 2.23 -4.44
C VAL A 105 2.95 2.70 -5.40
N SER A 106 2.41 3.87 -5.14
CA SER A 106 1.37 4.53 -5.94
C SER A 106 1.63 6.04 -6.00
N VAL A 107 0.80 6.77 -6.76
CA VAL A 107 0.82 8.25 -6.80
C VAL A 107 0.54 8.91 -5.44
N LYS A 108 -0.05 8.17 -4.49
CA LYS A 108 -0.33 8.64 -3.13
C LYS A 108 0.81 8.32 -2.17
N THR A 109 1.83 7.59 -2.61
CA THR A 109 2.98 7.26 -1.77
C THR A 109 3.85 8.50 -1.63
N ASP A 110 4.13 8.89 -0.39
CA ASP A 110 5.00 10.01 -0.09
C ASP A 110 6.46 9.54 0.02
N ILE A 111 6.69 8.41 0.71
CA ILE A 111 8.02 7.91 1.05
C ILE A 111 8.15 6.42 0.72
N LEU A 112 9.23 6.03 0.04
CA LEU A 112 9.70 4.66 -0.13
C LEU A 112 11.00 4.45 0.66
N ILE A 113 10.99 3.51 1.60
CA ILE A 113 12.20 2.98 2.23
C ILE A 113 12.65 1.78 1.41
N ALA A 114 13.78 1.91 0.72
CA ALA A 114 14.32 0.91 -0.18
C ALA A 114 15.54 0.22 0.44
N GLY A 115 15.36 -1.03 0.86
CA GLY A 115 16.45 -1.93 1.23
C GLY A 115 16.93 -2.80 0.06
N PRO A 116 17.92 -3.68 0.30
CA PRO A 116 18.40 -4.62 -0.70
C PRO A 116 17.26 -5.42 -1.36
N GLY A 117 17.24 -5.47 -2.69
CA GLY A 117 16.22 -6.19 -3.46
C GLY A 117 14.91 -5.42 -3.72
N ALA A 118 14.83 -4.12 -3.43
CA ALA A 118 13.64 -3.29 -3.69
C ALA A 118 13.30 -3.04 -5.18
N GLY A 119 14.15 -3.50 -6.11
CA GLY A 119 14.24 -3.11 -7.53
C GLY A 119 12.96 -2.64 -8.21
N SER A 120 11.95 -3.50 -8.36
CA SER A 120 10.73 -3.16 -9.13
C SER A 120 9.88 -2.04 -8.50
N LYS A 121 9.91 -1.88 -7.17
CA LYS A 121 9.21 -0.80 -6.47
C LYS A 121 10.03 0.48 -6.43
N ALA A 122 11.36 0.38 -6.39
CA ALA A 122 12.25 1.52 -6.46
C ALA A 122 12.17 2.22 -7.83
N THR A 123 12.12 1.46 -8.93
CA THR A 123 11.87 2.02 -10.27
C THR A 123 10.53 2.76 -10.31
N LYS A 124 9.46 2.11 -9.84
CA LYS A 124 8.13 2.72 -9.81
C LYS A 124 8.07 4.00 -8.96
N ALA A 125 8.76 4.02 -7.83
CA ALA A 125 8.85 5.22 -6.98
C ALA A 125 9.57 6.37 -7.70
N ALA A 126 10.68 6.08 -8.38
CA ALA A 126 11.40 7.06 -9.18
C ALA A 126 10.53 7.64 -10.31
N ASP A 127 9.79 6.78 -11.02
CA ASP A 127 8.89 7.19 -12.11
C ASP A 127 7.76 8.12 -11.61
N LEU A 128 7.29 7.90 -10.39
CA LEU A 128 6.22 8.68 -9.76
C LEU A 128 6.72 9.89 -8.95
N GLY A 129 8.04 10.11 -8.88
CA GLY A 129 8.63 11.21 -8.11
C GLY A 129 8.49 11.05 -6.59
N VAL A 130 8.34 9.81 -6.10
CA VAL A 130 8.21 9.47 -4.68
C VAL A 130 9.56 9.63 -3.99
N GLU A 131 9.56 10.23 -2.79
CA GLU A 131 10.76 10.39 -1.98
C GLU A 131 11.31 8.99 -1.61
N THR A 132 12.51 8.66 -2.06
CA THR A 132 13.12 7.34 -1.82
C THR A 132 14.34 7.51 -0.92
N MET A 133 14.39 6.72 0.15
CA MET A 133 15.48 6.74 1.13
C MET A 133 15.85 5.32 1.58
N ASP A 134 17.03 5.17 2.16
CA ASP A 134 17.45 3.89 2.76
C ASP A 134 16.99 3.78 4.23
N GLU A 135 17.20 2.60 4.82
CA GLU A 135 16.81 2.31 6.21
C GLU A 135 17.54 3.20 7.22
N GLU A 136 18.76 3.63 6.93
CA GLU A 136 19.55 4.50 7.80
C GLU A 136 19.00 5.92 7.83
N THR A 137 18.71 6.47 6.65
CA THR A 137 18.08 7.78 6.50
C THR A 137 16.69 7.79 7.11
N TRP A 138 15.93 6.70 6.95
CA TRP A 138 14.63 6.52 7.61
C TRP A 138 14.74 6.60 9.13
N LEU A 139 15.67 5.84 9.74
CA LEU A 139 15.90 5.87 11.19
C LEU A 139 16.30 7.26 11.70
N ALA A 140 17.19 7.94 10.96
CA ALA A 140 17.58 9.30 11.28
C ALA A 140 16.41 10.28 11.19
N LEU A 141 15.54 10.15 10.18
CA LEU A 141 14.36 10.99 9.98
C LEU A 141 13.36 10.86 11.14
N ILE A 142 13.11 9.63 11.60
CA ILE A 142 12.16 9.38 12.68
C ILE A 142 12.75 9.58 14.08
N GLY A 143 14.01 10.02 14.18
CA GLY A 143 14.68 10.29 15.46
C GLY A 143 14.91 9.06 16.33
N ALA A 144 14.99 7.87 15.73
CA ALA A 144 15.23 6.62 16.45
C ALA A 144 16.70 6.18 16.30
N PRO A 145 17.46 5.98 17.40
CA PRO A 145 18.73 5.27 17.33
C PRO A 145 18.57 3.79 16.98
#